data_AF-A0A919ZKQ1-F1
#
_entry.id   AF-A0A919ZKQ1-F1
#
_cell.length_a   1.000
_cell.length_b   1.000
_cell.length_c   1.000
_cell.angle_alpha   90.00
_cell.angle_beta   90.00
_cell.angle_gamma   90.00
#
_symmetry.space_group_name_H-M   'P 1'
#
loop_
_entity.id
_entity.type
_entity.pdbx_description
1 polymer ?
#
loop_
_entity_poly.entity_id
_entity_poly.type
_entity_poly.pdbx_seq_one_letter_code
_entity_poly.pdbx_strand_id
1 'polypeptide(L)'
;MESPPDITKFFGDLWLHSILTIPFIGLLFALLLYSLLRINLLKGLWISMVTVFLSHHLIDYLGNGINLLYPISGDEVELDVIPKSMEAIIIFVLLLGFILYLSKLSFKYYIMPLIVIILLLIVQITSSLTIQHKLDTRLHPATITMTPENQLLHWEFDVRLADTTIIKGSGAYLDYKIDHTTPPPKE
;
A
#
# COMPACT_ATOMS: atom_id res chain seq x y z
N MET A 1 16.06 0.84 14.90
CA MET A 1 16.86 -0.01 13.99
C MET A 1 16.43 0.35 12.59
N GLU A 2 17.25 1.12 11.87
CA GLU A 2 16.98 1.47 10.48
C GLU A 2 17.07 0.19 9.64
N SER A 3 16.01 -0.13 8.91
CA SER A 3 16.05 -1.19 7.91
C SER A 3 17.18 -0.86 6.92
N PRO A 4 18.07 -1.81 6.57
CA PRO A 4 19.08 -1.58 5.55
C PRO A 4 18.40 -1.10 4.28
N PRO A 5 18.92 -0.05 3.60
CA PRO A 5 18.27 0.51 2.44
C PRO A 5 18.18 -0.56 1.35
N ASP A 6 16.96 -0.79 0.85
CA ASP A 6 16.72 -1.68 -0.27
C ASP A 6 17.59 -1.26 -1.46
N ILE A 7 18.11 -2.24 -2.19
CA ILE A 7 19.05 -2.03 -3.32
C ILE A 7 18.46 -1.04 -4.36
N THR A 8 17.14 -0.91 -4.42
CA THR A 8 16.42 0.07 -5.26
C THR A 8 16.69 1.53 -4.89
N LYS A 9 16.95 1.85 -3.62
CA LYS A 9 17.34 3.20 -3.18
C LYS A 9 18.64 3.69 -3.82
N PHE A 10 19.55 2.79 -4.17
CA PHE A 10 20.81 3.13 -4.85
C PHE A 10 20.65 3.48 -6.33
N PHE A 11 19.52 3.11 -6.95
CA PHE A 11 19.26 3.35 -8.38
C PHE A 11 18.32 4.54 -8.66
N GLY A 12 17.97 5.32 -7.62
CA GLY A 12 17.08 6.47 -7.76
C GLY A 12 15.61 6.04 -7.85
N ASP A 13 15.02 5.75 -6.67
CA ASP A 13 13.62 5.31 -6.46
C ASP A 13 12.59 6.03 -7.37
N LEU A 14 12.78 7.32 -7.63
CA LEU A 14 11.81 8.16 -8.34
C LEU A 14 11.56 7.75 -9.80
N TRP A 15 12.55 7.19 -10.51
CA TRP A 15 12.37 6.89 -11.94
C TRP A 15 11.63 5.57 -12.18
N LEU A 16 11.97 4.53 -11.43
CA LEU A 16 11.28 3.24 -11.55
C LEU A 16 9.87 3.30 -10.97
N HIS A 17 9.61 4.23 -10.05
CA HIS A 17 8.28 4.55 -9.51
C HIS A 17 7.59 5.68 -10.27
N SER A 18 7.96 5.95 -11.53
CA SER A 18 7.21 6.89 -12.36
C SER A 18 6.09 6.17 -13.11
N ILE A 19 4.95 6.84 -13.29
CA ILE A 19 3.89 6.34 -14.17
C ILE A 19 4.36 6.23 -15.64
N LEU A 20 5.42 6.97 -16.00
CA LEU A 20 6.00 7.01 -17.33
C LEU A 20 6.80 5.75 -17.70
N THR A 21 7.29 4.99 -16.72
CA THR A 21 8.05 3.75 -16.99
C THR A 21 7.14 2.54 -17.25
N ILE A 22 5.89 2.59 -16.78
CA ILE A 22 4.87 1.55 -16.94
C ILE A 22 4.66 1.13 -18.41
N PRO A 23 4.52 2.04 -19.41
CA PRO A 23 4.36 1.62 -20.81
C PRO A 23 5.58 0.88 -21.36
N PHE A 24 6.80 1.22 -20.93
CA PHE A 24 8.03 0.57 -21.39
C PHE A 24 8.19 -0.83 -20.78
N ILE A 25 7.96 -0.96 -19.47
CA ILE A 25 7.98 -2.24 -18.78
C ILE A 25 6.83 -3.13 -19.27
N GLY A 26 5.64 -2.56 -19.41
CA GLY A 26 4.48 -3.23 -19.99
C GLY A 26 4.77 -3.77 -21.39
N LEU A 27 5.37 -2.97 -22.27
CA LEU A 27 5.77 -3.43 -23.61
C LEU A 27 6.75 -4.60 -23.57
N LEU A 28 7.75 -4.56 -22.68
CA LEU A 28 8.69 -5.66 -22.50
C LEU A 28 7.99 -6.96 -22.09
N PHE A 29 7.08 -6.89 -21.11
CA PHE A 29 6.27 -8.04 -20.69
C PHE A 29 5.30 -8.51 -21.77
N ALA A 30 4.70 -7.59 -22.53
CA ALA A 30 3.82 -7.90 -23.65
C ALA A 30 4.53 -8.72 -24.73
N LEU A 31 5.77 -8.35 -25.07
CA LEU A 31 6.62 -9.08 -26.02
C LEU A 31 6.94 -10.49 -25.50
N LEU A 32 7.21 -10.62 -24.20
CA LEU A 32 7.47 -11.91 -23.56
C LEU A 32 6.22 -12.81 -23.58
N LEU A 33 5.04 -12.26 -23.24
CA LEU A 33 3.76 -12.97 -23.30
C LEU A 33 3.37 -13.34 -24.75
N TYR A 34 3.66 -12.47 -25.72
CA TYR A 34 3.49 -12.78 -27.14
C TYR A 34 4.38 -13.95 -27.55
N SER A 35 5.66 -13.94 -27.16
CA SER A 35 6.61 -15.00 -27.49
C SER A 35 6.29 -16.34 -26.84
N LEU A 36 5.90 -16.36 -25.56
CA LEU A 36 5.64 -17.60 -24.81
C LEU A 36 4.23 -18.16 -25.04
N LEU A 37 3.21 -17.30 -25.00
CA LEU A 37 1.81 -17.69 -24.94
C LEU A 37 1.06 -17.43 -26.25
N ARG A 38 1.73 -16.83 -27.25
CA ARG A 38 1.13 -16.45 -28.55
C ARG A 38 -0.14 -15.60 -28.42
N ILE A 39 -0.26 -14.85 -27.33
CA ILE A 39 -1.36 -13.89 -27.11
C ILE A 39 -1.15 -12.71 -28.05
N ASN A 40 -2.21 -12.16 -28.63
CA ASN A 40 -2.14 -10.96 -29.46
C ASN A 40 -1.37 -9.84 -28.73
N LEU A 41 -0.43 -9.18 -29.43
CA LEU A 41 0.47 -8.17 -28.85
C LEU A 41 -0.29 -7.03 -28.15
N LEU A 42 -1.37 -6.52 -28.76
CA LEU A 42 -2.19 -5.45 -28.17
C LEU A 42 -2.86 -5.92 -26.87
N LYS A 43 -3.36 -7.15 -26.86
CA LYS A 43 -3.97 -7.75 -25.67
C LYS A 43 -2.94 -8.02 -24.58
N GLY A 44 -1.76 -8.53 -24.95
CA GLY A 44 -0.63 -8.74 -24.05
C GLY A 44 -0.13 -7.42 -23.46
N LEU A 45 -0.10 -6.34 -24.25
CA LEU A 45 0.26 -4.99 -23.81
C LEU A 45 -0.72 -4.44 -22.78
N TRP A 46 -2.02 -4.54 -23.05
CA TRP A 46 -3.02 -4.11 -22.09
C TRP A 46 -2.95 -4.90 -20.77
N ILE A 47 -2.83 -6.22 -20.85
CA ILE A 47 -2.71 -7.07 -19.65
C ILE A 47 -1.47 -6.69 -18.85
N SER A 48 -0.31 -6.63 -19.50
CA SER A 48 0.95 -6.31 -18.84
C SER A 48 0.99 -4.89 -18.26
N MET A 49 0.49 -3.88 -18.97
CA MET A 49 0.40 -2.52 -18.43
C MET A 49 -0.49 -2.46 -17.20
N VAL A 50 -1.67 -3.09 -17.25
CA VAL A 50 -2.59 -3.14 -16.11
C VAL A 50 -1.95 -3.90 -14.94
N THR A 51 -1.28 -5.03 -15.20
CA THR A 51 -0.60 -5.80 -14.17
C THR A 51 0.53 -5.01 -13.54
N VAL A 52 1.43 -4.41 -14.32
CA VAL A 52 2.56 -3.62 -13.80
C VAL A 52 2.07 -2.40 -13.04
N PHE A 53 1.04 -1.70 -13.53
CA PHE A 53 0.42 -0.59 -12.81
C PHE A 53 -0.18 -1.03 -11.46
N LEU A 54 -0.96 -2.11 -11.45
CA LEU A 54 -1.60 -2.62 -10.24
C LEU A 54 -0.62 -3.29 -9.26
N SER A 55 0.46 -3.91 -9.71
CA SER A 55 1.37 -4.63 -8.82
C SER A 55 2.49 -3.75 -8.30
N HIS A 56 3.01 -2.84 -9.13
CA HIS A 56 4.13 -2.00 -8.75
C HIS A 56 3.62 -0.74 -8.06
N HIS A 57 2.86 0.08 -8.78
CA HIS A 57 2.43 1.39 -8.29
C HIS A 57 1.36 1.35 -7.20
N LEU A 58 0.36 0.47 -7.31
CA LEU A 58 -0.69 0.42 -6.30
C LEU A 58 -0.17 -0.18 -4.98
N ILE A 59 0.74 -1.16 -5.03
CA ILE A 59 1.34 -1.73 -3.81
C ILE A 59 2.28 -0.72 -3.16
N ASP A 60 3.12 -0.06 -3.96
CA ASP A 60 4.00 1.01 -3.50
C ASP A 60 3.22 2.20 -2.90
N TYR A 61 2.09 2.57 -3.50
CA TYR A 61 1.19 3.59 -2.95
C TYR A 61 0.55 3.16 -1.62
N LEU A 62 0.16 1.89 -1.48
CA LEU A 62 -0.51 1.35 -0.28
C LEU A 62 0.44 0.91 0.85
N GLY A 63 1.73 0.71 0.56
CA GLY A 63 2.72 0.23 1.55
C GLY A 63 3.82 1.24 1.85
N ASN A 64 4.21 2.08 0.89
CA ASN A 64 5.35 2.98 1.02
C ASN A 64 4.98 4.46 0.82
N GLY A 65 3.70 4.78 0.61
CA GLY A 65 3.25 6.17 0.46
C GLY A 65 3.71 6.87 -0.82
N ILE A 66 4.17 6.09 -1.81
CA ILE A 66 4.76 6.63 -3.03
C ILE A 66 3.70 7.33 -3.86
N ASN A 67 4.05 8.48 -4.45
CA ASN A 67 3.14 9.26 -5.25
C ASN A 67 2.74 8.56 -6.56
N LEU A 68 1.48 8.14 -6.63
CA LEU A 68 0.87 7.38 -7.73
C LEU A 68 1.02 8.07 -9.11
N LEU A 69 1.11 9.40 -9.12
CA LEU A 69 1.12 10.20 -10.34
C LEU A 69 2.49 10.84 -10.61
N TYR A 70 3.55 10.47 -9.88
CA TYR A 70 4.87 11.05 -10.11
C TYR A 70 5.33 10.90 -11.57
N PRO A 71 5.81 11.97 -12.25
CA PRO A 71 6.16 13.30 -11.71
C PRO A 71 5.07 14.39 -11.87
N ILE A 72 3.81 14.02 -12.19
CA ILE A 72 2.73 14.96 -12.52
C ILE A 72 2.24 15.73 -11.28
N SER A 73 2.16 15.06 -10.14
CA SER A 73 1.98 15.70 -8.82
C SER A 73 3.23 15.46 -7.97
N GLY A 74 3.46 16.31 -6.97
CA GLY A 74 4.53 16.14 -5.97
C GLY A 74 4.02 15.73 -4.58
N ASP A 75 2.70 15.61 -4.40
CA ASP A 75 2.09 15.31 -3.11
C ASP A 75 2.29 13.82 -2.78
N GLU A 76 3.18 13.56 -1.81
CA GLU A 76 3.35 12.25 -1.19
C GLU A 76 2.21 12.07 -0.16
N VAL A 77 1.29 11.16 -0.46
CA VAL A 77 0.29 10.74 0.52
C VAL A 77 0.77 9.43 1.10
N GLU A 78 1.42 9.50 2.27
CA GLU A 78 1.83 8.32 3.03
C GLU A 78 0.60 7.58 3.57
N LEU A 79 0.04 6.72 2.71
CA LEU A 79 -0.91 5.68 3.08
C LEU A 79 -0.12 4.40 3.29
N ASP A 80 0.67 4.34 4.36
CA ASP A 80 1.19 3.07 4.84
C ASP A 80 0.01 2.29 5.45
N VAL A 81 -0.65 1.48 4.63
CA VAL A 81 -1.89 0.78 4.98
C VAL A 81 -1.63 -0.70 5.20
N ILE A 82 -0.60 -1.27 4.57
CA ILE A 82 -0.32 -2.70 4.56
C ILE A 82 0.75 -3.03 5.60
N PRO A 83 0.38 -3.56 6.78
CA PRO A 83 1.37 -4.04 7.73
C PRO A 83 2.10 -5.28 7.19
N LYS A 84 3.33 -5.53 7.66
CA LYS A 84 4.12 -6.70 7.25
C LYS A 84 3.40 -8.04 7.46
N SER A 85 2.54 -8.14 8.48
CA SER A 85 1.72 -9.35 8.70
C SER A 85 0.66 -9.54 7.61
N MET A 86 0.16 -8.46 7.01
CA MET A 86 -0.78 -8.50 5.90
C MET A 86 -0.08 -8.84 4.57
N GLU A 87 1.18 -8.46 4.38
CA GLU A 87 1.97 -8.86 3.19
C GLU A 87 1.99 -10.38 3.02
N ALA A 88 2.30 -11.12 4.09
CA ALA A 88 2.34 -12.58 4.07
C ALA A 88 0.96 -13.19 3.71
N ILE A 89 -0.12 -12.59 4.20
CA ILE A 89 -1.49 -13.01 3.90
C ILE A 89 -1.83 -12.75 2.43
N ILE A 90 -1.48 -11.57 1.91
CA ILE A 90 -1.69 -11.22 0.50
C ILE A 90 -0.93 -12.20 -0.39
N ILE A 91 0.35 -12.47 -0.10
CA ILE A 91 1.17 -13.43 -0.86
C ILE A 91 0.53 -14.82 -0.85
N PHE A 92 0.08 -15.30 0.31
CA PHE A 92 -0.59 -16.60 0.42
C PHE A 92 -1.88 -16.66 -0.40
N VAL A 93 -2.72 -15.62 -0.34
CA VAL A 93 -3.98 -15.54 -1.10
C VAL A 93 -3.72 -15.49 -2.60
N LEU A 94 -2.70 -14.75 -3.05
CA LEU A 94 -2.28 -14.71 -4.45
C LEU A 94 -1.75 -16.07 -4.94
N LEU A 95 -0.93 -16.75 -4.14
CA LEU A 95 -0.45 -18.12 -4.41
C LEU A 95 -1.61 -19.10 -4.55
N LEU A 96 -2.60 -19.02 -3.66
CA LEU A 96 -3.81 -19.82 -3.74
C LEU A 96 -4.55 -19.54 -5.06
N GLY A 97 -4.69 -18.27 -5.46
CA GLY A 97 -5.29 -17.92 -6.74
C GLY A 97 -4.53 -18.46 -7.95
N PHE A 98 -3.21 -18.45 -7.91
CA PHE A 98 -2.37 -19.03 -8.95
C PHE A 98 -2.55 -20.56 -9.05
N ILE A 99 -2.60 -21.27 -7.91
CA ILE A 99 -2.87 -22.72 -7.88
C ILE A 99 -4.26 -23.04 -8.45
N LEU A 100 -5.28 -22.26 -8.07
CA LEU A 100 -6.65 -22.42 -8.57
C LEU A 100 -6.74 -22.16 -10.09
N TYR A 101 -5.98 -21.19 -10.60
CA TYR A 101 -5.85 -20.94 -12.03
C TYR A 101 -5.21 -22.13 -12.76
N LEU A 102 -4.09 -22.66 -12.25
CA LEU A 102 -3.42 -23.84 -12.84
C LEU A 102 -4.30 -25.09 -12.82
N SER A 103 -5.20 -25.20 -11.83
CA SER A 103 -6.16 -26.30 -11.71
C SER A 103 -7.28 -26.27 -12.76
N LYS A 104 -7.29 -25.29 -13.68
CA LYS A 104 -8.29 -25.10 -14.75
C LYS A 104 -9.73 -25.06 -14.23
N LEU A 105 -9.91 -24.59 -13.00
CA LEU A 105 -11.24 -24.39 -12.43
C LEU A 105 -11.98 -23.25 -13.16
N SER A 106 -13.29 -23.22 -13.01
CA SER A 106 -14.13 -22.14 -13.55
C SER A 106 -13.64 -20.75 -13.10
N PHE A 107 -13.83 -19.73 -13.94
CA PHE A 107 -13.43 -18.33 -13.71
C PHE A 107 -13.76 -17.82 -12.30
N LYS A 108 -14.93 -18.18 -11.80
CA LYS A 108 -15.42 -17.77 -10.48
C LYS A 108 -14.51 -18.17 -9.32
N TYR A 109 -13.63 -19.17 -9.48
CA TYR A 109 -12.76 -19.62 -8.39
C TYR A 109 -11.46 -18.83 -8.29
N TYR A 110 -10.88 -18.40 -9.42
CA TYR A 110 -9.65 -17.60 -9.37
C TYR A 110 -9.91 -16.09 -9.19
N ILE A 111 -11.17 -15.63 -9.27
CA ILE A 111 -11.53 -14.26 -8.85
C ILE A 111 -11.75 -14.14 -7.33
N MET A 112 -12.05 -15.23 -6.62
CA MET A 112 -12.27 -15.20 -5.16
C MET A 112 -11.07 -14.65 -4.36
N PRO A 113 -9.82 -15.07 -4.63
CA PRO A 113 -8.64 -14.49 -3.97
C PRO A 113 -8.54 -12.98 -4.12
N LEU A 114 -8.85 -12.45 -5.30
CA LEU A 114 -8.85 -11.00 -5.55
C LEU A 114 -9.93 -10.30 -4.70
N ILE A 115 -11.13 -10.87 -4.63
CA ILE A 115 -12.20 -10.35 -3.77
C ILE A 115 -11.78 -10.35 -2.30
N VAL A 116 -11.11 -11.40 -1.83
CA VAL A 116 -10.61 -11.48 -0.45
C VAL A 116 -9.58 -10.38 -0.17
N ILE A 117 -8.63 -10.15 -1.09
CA ILE A 117 -7.63 -9.07 -0.93
C ILE A 117 -8.31 -7.70 -0.90
N ILE A 118 -9.26 -7.44 -1.81
CA ILE A 118 -10.01 -6.18 -1.85
C ILE A 118 -10.76 -5.97 -0.53
N LEU A 119 -11.43 -6.99 -0.01
CA LEU A 119 -12.13 -6.90 1.28
C LEU A 119 -11.17 -6.61 2.43
N LEU A 120 -10.01 -7.27 2.48
CA LEU A 120 -8.99 -7.01 3.51
C LEU A 120 -8.50 -5.56 3.45
N LEU A 121 -8.23 -5.03 2.27
CA LEU A 121 -7.81 -3.64 2.08
C LEU A 121 -8.90 -2.65 2.52
N ILE A 122 -10.17 -2.91 2.16
CA ILE A 122 -11.29 -2.07 2.59
C ILE A 122 -11.39 -2.03 4.12
N VAL A 123 -11.30 -3.18 4.79
CA VAL A 123 -11.37 -3.25 6.26
C VAL A 123 -10.18 -2.51 6.89
N GLN A 124 -8.98 -2.65 6.33
CA GLN A 124 -7.79 -1.97 6.82
C GLN A 124 -7.89 -0.44 6.65
N ILE A 125 -8.26 0.04 5.45
CA ILE A 125 -8.46 1.48 5.18
C ILE A 125 -9.54 2.08 6.08
N THR A 126 -10.69 1.42 6.20
CA THR A 126 -11.80 1.91 7.05
C THR A 126 -11.41 1.93 8.53
N SER A 127 -10.54 1.02 8.98
CA SER A 127 -9.97 1.05 10.33
C SER A 127 -9.16 2.33 10.57
N SER A 128 -8.22 2.65 9.68
CA SER A 128 -7.41 3.87 9.76
C SER A 128 -8.28 5.13 9.80
N LEU A 129 -9.23 5.25 8.87
CA LEU A 129 -10.14 6.40 8.78
C LEU A 129 -10.99 6.56 10.05
N THR A 130 -11.42 5.46 10.66
CA THR A 130 -12.22 5.49 11.89
C THR A 130 -11.42 6.03 13.07
N ILE A 131 -10.16 5.60 13.23
CA ILE A 131 -9.28 6.10 14.29
C ILE A 131 -8.95 7.58 14.03
N GLN A 132 -8.65 7.95 12.78
CA GLN A 132 -8.35 9.33 12.41
C GLN A 132 -9.52 10.26 12.74
N HIS A 133 -10.75 9.86 12.39
CA HIS A 133 -11.94 10.63 12.71
C HIS A 133 -12.19 10.78 14.22
N LYS A 134 -11.95 9.71 15.01
CA LYS A 134 -12.05 9.76 16.48
C LYS A 134 -11.02 10.72 17.10
N LEU A 135 -9.79 10.74 16.58
CA LEU A 135 -8.73 11.64 17.05
C LEU A 135 -9.01 13.08 16.66
N ASP A 136 -9.47 13.31 15.43
CA ASP A 136 -9.80 14.64 14.91
C ASP A 136 -10.91 15.32 15.75
N THR A 137 -11.96 14.55 16.07
CA THR A 137 -13.09 15.03 16.87
C THR A 137 -12.70 15.34 18.33
N ARG A 138 -11.72 14.63 18.89
CA ARG A 138 -11.37 14.73 20.32
C ARG A 138 -10.24 15.72 20.60
N LEU A 139 -9.26 15.81 19.70
CA LEU A 139 -8.02 16.54 19.93
C LEU A 139 -7.87 17.79 19.07
N HIS A 140 -8.73 17.99 18.06
CA HIS A 140 -8.63 19.08 17.08
C HIS A 140 -7.19 19.34 16.60
N PRO A 141 -6.51 18.31 16.07
CA PRO A 141 -5.08 18.37 15.78
C PRO A 141 -4.76 19.17 14.52
N ALA A 142 -3.53 19.67 14.45
CA ALA A 142 -3.01 20.30 13.24
C ALA A 142 -2.63 19.25 12.18
N THR A 143 -2.14 18.08 12.60
CA THR A 143 -1.78 16.97 11.70
C THR A 143 -1.87 15.64 12.45
N ILE A 144 -2.31 14.58 11.76
CA ILE A 144 -2.34 13.20 12.26
C ILE A 144 -1.55 12.34 11.28
N THR A 145 -0.54 11.63 11.78
CA THR A 145 0.19 10.61 11.01
C THR A 145 -0.20 9.24 11.56
N MET A 146 -0.57 8.31 10.67
CA MET A 146 -0.96 6.94 11.00
C MET A 146 0.05 5.98 10.41
N THR A 147 0.52 5.03 11.20
CA THR A 147 1.43 3.96 10.78
C THR A 147 0.87 2.61 11.22
N PRO A 148 0.79 1.61 10.34
CA PRO A 148 0.22 0.32 10.68
C PRO A 148 1.22 -0.45 11.56
N GLU A 149 0.74 -0.98 12.68
CA GLU A 149 1.58 -1.86 13.51
C GLU A 149 1.76 -3.20 12.80
N ASN A 150 2.74 -4.02 13.18
CA ASN A 150 2.93 -5.37 12.62
C ASN A 150 1.73 -6.33 12.85
N GLN A 151 0.60 -5.86 13.40
CA GLN A 151 -0.63 -6.60 13.61
C GLN A 151 -1.78 -6.04 12.76
N LEU A 152 -2.61 -6.92 12.20
CA LEU A 152 -3.80 -6.53 11.45
C LEU A 152 -4.69 -5.60 12.29
N LEU A 153 -5.22 -4.55 11.64
CA LEU A 153 -6.14 -3.57 12.22
C LEU A 153 -5.58 -2.76 13.39
N HIS A 154 -4.29 -2.87 13.70
CA HIS A 154 -3.61 -2.08 14.72
C HIS A 154 -2.78 -0.97 14.07
N TRP A 155 -2.83 0.20 14.68
CA TRP A 155 -2.24 1.42 14.17
C TRP A 155 -1.51 2.12 15.29
N GLU A 156 -0.28 2.52 15.04
CA GLU A 156 0.40 3.56 15.80
C GLU A 156 0.05 4.91 15.17
N PHE A 157 -0.06 5.93 16.00
CA PHE A 157 -0.37 7.28 15.53
C PHE A 157 0.42 8.34 16.28
N ASP A 158 0.81 9.36 15.53
CA ASP A 158 1.42 10.59 16.02
C ASP A 158 0.47 11.76 15.72
N VAL A 159 -0.08 12.38 16.77
CA VAL A 159 -0.94 13.55 16.67
C VAL A 159 -0.13 14.79 17.01
N ARG A 160 -0.01 15.72 16.06
CA ARG A 160 0.60 17.03 16.27
C ARG A 160 -0.47 18.08 16.51
N LEU A 161 -0.41 18.71 17.67
CA LEU A 161 -1.29 19.83 18.04
C LEU A 161 -0.73 21.17 17.53
N ALA A 162 -1.58 22.21 17.52
CA ALA A 162 -1.20 23.55 17.05
C ALA A 162 -0.07 24.20 17.87
N ASP A 163 0.10 23.75 19.11
CA ASP A 163 1.16 24.19 20.03
C ASP A 163 2.46 23.35 19.91
N THR A 164 2.58 22.56 18.83
CA THR A 164 3.70 21.65 18.52
C THR A 164 3.87 20.46 19.47
N THR A 165 2.96 20.26 20.43
CA THR A 165 2.92 19.05 21.26
C THR A 165 2.64 17.82 20.39
N ILE A 166 3.44 16.76 20.58
CA ILE A 166 3.26 15.47 19.88
C ILE A 166 2.69 14.45 20.87
N ILE A 167 1.51 13.93 20.54
CA ILE A 167 0.85 12.86 21.29
C ILE A 167 1.04 11.56 20.51
N LYS A 168 1.68 10.58 21.14
CA LYS A 168 1.86 9.25 20.57
C LYS A 168 0.87 8.28 21.18
N GLY A 169 0.31 7.40 20.37
CA GLY A 169 -0.57 6.35 20.84
C GLY A 169 -0.67 5.19 19.87
N SER A 170 -1.42 4.20 20.29
CA SER A 170 -1.71 2.99 19.53
C SER A 170 -3.20 2.68 19.61
N GLY A 171 -3.76 2.09 18.57
CA GLY A 171 -5.19 1.81 18.52
C GLY A 171 -5.55 0.74 17.52
N ALA A 172 -6.64 0.05 17.82
CA ALA A 172 -7.31 -0.86 16.92
C ALA A 172 -8.65 -0.28 16.47
N TYR A 173 -9.29 -0.91 15.48
CA TYR A 173 -10.60 -0.50 14.93
C TYR A 173 -11.62 -0.04 16.00
N LEU A 174 -11.69 -0.74 17.13
CA LEU A 174 -12.68 -0.49 18.18
C LEU A 174 -12.21 0.50 19.26
N ASP A 175 -10.92 0.58 19.57
CA ASP A 175 -10.41 1.30 20.73
C ASP A 175 -8.99 1.84 20.50
N TYR A 176 -8.64 2.94 21.16
CA TYR A 176 -7.29 3.50 21.09
C TYR A 176 -6.82 3.98 22.45
N LYS A 177 -5.50 3.91 22.64
CA LYS A 177 -4.80 4.29 23.85
C LYS A 177 -3.76 5.35 23.53
N ILE A 178 -3.69 6.37 24.37
CA ILE A 178 -2.64 7.38 24.33
C ILE A 178 -1.53 6.90 25.27
N ASP A 179 -0.32 6.76 24.75
CA ASP A 179 0.80 6.20 25.51
C ASP A 179 1.67 7.30 26.10
N HIS A 180 2.00 8.34 25.32
CA HIS A 180 2.90 9.41 25.76
C HIS A 180 2.55 10.77 25.17
N THR A 181 2.82 11.82 25.95
CA THR A 181 2.81 13.22 25.49
C THR A 181 4.24 13.73 25.52
N THR A 182 4.74 14.21 24.38
CA THR A 182 6.06 14.83 24.31
C THR A 182 5.86 16.34 24.29
N PRO A 183 6.29 17.06 25.34
CA PRO A 183 6.20 18.52 25.34
C PRO A 183 7.11 19.10 24.24
N PRO A 184 6.81 20.30 23.75
CA PRO A 184 7.63 20.95 22.74
C PRO A 184 9.08 21.12 23.23
N PRO A 185 10.08 21.01 22.33
CA PRO A 185 11.47 21.28 22.71
C PRO A 185 11.55 22.70 23.28
N LYS A 186 12.15 22.83 24.46
CA LYS A 186 12.44 24.15 25.05
C LYS A 186 13.52 24.81 24.19
N GLU A 187 13.17 25.93 23.57
CA GLU A 187 14.12 26.84 22.89
C GLU A 187 15.22 27.33 23.85
#